data_AF-A0A2N2CKZ8-F1
#
_entry.id   AF-A0A2N2CKZ8-F1
#
_cell.length_a   1.000
_cell.length_b   1.000
_cell.length_c   1.000
_cell.angle_alpha   90.00
_cell.angle_beta   90.00
_cell.angle_gamma   90.00
#
_symmetry.space_group_name_H-M   'P 1'
#
loop_
_entity.id
_entity.type
_entity.pdbx_description
1 polymer ?
#
loop_
_entity_poly.entity_id
_entity_poly.type
_entity_poly.pdbx_seq_one_letter_code
_entity_poly.pdbx_strand_id
1 'polypeptide(L)'
;MHSIKDYTSASSSNEPIGFSQGFVLTVVLILVVVMLIISGLVTVFRHTTNASNAKLTYLAARAKAIEFQALGNYRVPVQADLIDLIGAEINQDAEIRVVDENTDATIDYIVYIRNGWATRYSPGETMAIEVKNE
;
A
#
# COMPACT_ATOMS: atom_id res chain seq x y z
N MET A 1 4.36 43.17 -54.64
CA MET A 1 3.66 41.87 -54.66
C MET A 1 4.63 40.84 -55.22
N HIS A 2 5.16 39.94 -54.38
CA HIS A 2 6.12 38.91 -54.81
C HIS A 2 5.40 37.73 -55.49
N SER A 3 6.05 37.11 -56.48
CA SER A 3 5.44 36.12 -57.36
C SER A 3 5.33 34.76 -56.68
N ILE A 4 4.23 34.04 -56.91
CA ILE A 4 3.97 32.69 -56.35
C ILE A 4 5.01 31.65 -56.79
N LYS A 5 5.83 31.96 -57.81
CA LYS A 5 6.94 31.11 -58.27
C LYS A 5 8.08 30.99 -57.26
N ASP A 6 8.13 31.87 -56.26
CA ASP A 6 9.15 31.83 -55.20
C ASP A 6 8.84 30.78 -54.11
N TYR A 7 7.68 30.11 -54.18
CA TYR A 7 7.22 29.13 -53.17
C TYR A 7 7.35 27.67 -53.58
N THR A 8 7.94 27.35 -54.75
CA THR A 8 7.99 25.97 -55.28
C THR A 8 9.25 25.19 -54.92
N SER A 9 9.73 25.36 -53.69
CA SER A 9 10.73 24.46 -53.13
C SER A 9 10.59 24.44 -51.62
N ALA A 10 9.68 23.58 -51.13
CA ALA A 10 9.90 23.00 -49.81
C ALA A 10 11.26 22.29 -49.89
N SER A 11 12.21 22.68 -49.03
CA SER A 11 13.51 22.02 -48.94
C SER A 11 13.30 20.51 -48.91
N SER A 12 13.85 19.78 -49.88
CA SER A 12 13.75 18.32 -49.93
C SER A 12 14.65 17.63 -48.89
N SER A 13 15.22 18.40 -47.98
CA SER A 13 15.90 17.86 -46.80
C SER A 13 14.83 17.44 -45.79
N ASN A 14 14.29 16.24 -45.95
CA ASN A 14 13.89 15.47 -44.78
C ASN A 14 15.19 15.15 -44.02
N GLU A 15 15.71 16.13 -43.27
CA GLU A 15 16.71 15.84 -42.26
C GLU A 15 16.06 14.79 -41.35
N PRO A 16 16.64 13.58 -41.23
CA PRO A 16 16.16 12.67 -40.21
C PRO A 16 16.31 13.42 -38.91
N ILE A 17 15.23 13.50 -38.12
CA ILE A 17 15.32 13.99 -36.74
C ILE A 17 16.25 13.01 -36.04
N GLY A 18 17.54 13.33 -36.07
CA GLY A 18 18.60 12.52 -35.49
C GLY A 18 18.44 12.70 -33.99
N PHE A 19 17.63 11.85 -33.37
CA PHE A 19 17.69 11.69 -31.92
C PHE A 19 19.12 11.28 -31.61
N SER A 20 19.93 12.23 -31.14
CA SER A 20 21.28 11.93 -30.72
C SER A 20 21.19 10.82 -29.67
N GLN A 21 22.17 9.92 -29.63
CA GLN A 21 22.21 8.88 -28.59
C GLN A 21 22.07 9.49 -27.18
N GLY A 22 22.52 10.74 -27.00
CA GLY A 22 22.31 11.53 -25.79
C GLY A 22 20.85 11.88 -25.49
N PHE A 23 20.02 12.18 -26.50
CA PHE A 23 18.59 12.42 -26.30
C PHE A 23 17.87 11.16 -25.82
N VAL A 24 18.11 10.02 -26.49
CA VAL A 24 17.50 8.73 -26.09
C VAL A 24 17.94 8.34 -24.68
N LEU A 25 19.24 8.48 -24.38
CA LEU A 25 19.78 8.21 -23.05
C LEU A 25 19.14 9.11 -21.98
N THR A 26 18.96 10.40 -22.27
CA THR A 26 18.34 11.36 -21.35
C THR A 26 16.88 10.98 -21.07
N VAL A 27 16.12 10.60 -22.10
CA VAL A 27 14.72 10.16 -21.93
C VAL A 27 14.66 8.88 -21.09
N VAL A 28 15.51 7.90 -21.36
CA VAL A 28 15.58 6.67 -20.56
C VAL A 28 15.94 6.98 -19.10
N LEU A 29 16.92 7.85 -18.86
CA LEU A 29 17.32 8.28 -17.52
C LEU A 29 16.14 8.90 -16.76
N ILE A 30 15.40 9.81 -17.39
CA ILE A 30 14.23 10.45 -16.78
C ILE A 30 13.17 9.40 -16.43
N LEU A 31 12.88 8.45 -17.34
CA LEU A 31 11.91 7.38 -17.08
C LEU A 31 12.32 6.51 -15.90
N VAL A 32 13.59 6.15 -15.78
CA VAL A 32 14.12 5.38 -14.64
C VAL A 32 13.95 6.16 -13.34
N VAL A 33 14.28 7.45 -13.32
CA VAL A 33 14.10 8.30 -12.13
C VAL A 33 12.64 8.39 -11.73
N VAL A 34 11.73 8.58 -12.69
CA VAL A 34 10.28 8.61 -12.43
C VAL A 34 9.80 7.28 -11.85
N MET A 35 10.23 6.14 -12.40
CA MET A 35 9.89 4.83 -11.85
C MET A 35 10.36 4.65 -10.41
N LEU A 36 11.59 5.08 -10.07
CA LEU A 36 12.11 5.01 -8.71
C LEU A 36 11.28 5.86 -7.74
N ILE A 37 10.90 7.07 -8.14
CA ILE A 37 10.06 7.97 -7.33
C ILE A 37 8.69 7.33 -7.08
N ILE A 38 8.02 6.85 -8.12
CA ILE A 38 6.70 6.21 -8.01
C ILE A 38 6.78 4.98 -7.12
N SER A 39 7.78 4.12 -7.33
CA SER A 39 7.96 2.91 -6.52
C SER A 39 8.17 3.23 -5.04
N GLY A 40 9.04 4.21 -4.74
CA GLY A 40 9.27 4.64 -3.36
C GLY A 40 8.00 5.18 -2.70
N LEU A 41 7.25 6.00 -3.44
CA LEU A 41 6.00 6.59 -2.95
C LEU A 41 4.94 5.52 -2.66
N VAL A 42 4.76 4.56 -3.56
CA VAL A 42 3.83 3.43 -3.39
C VAL A 42 4.19 2.61 -2.14
N THR A 43 5.48 2.33 -1.91
CA THR A 43 5.93 1.58 -0.73
C THR A 43 5.60 2.31 0.57
N VAL A 44 5.87 3.63 0.63
CA VAL A 44 5.57 4.44 1.82
C VAL A 44 4.06 4.46 2.11
N PHE A 45 3.22 4.66 1.09
CA PHE A 45 1.77 4.63 1.27
C PHE A 45 1.25 3.26 1.72
N ARG A 46 1.86 2.16 1.25
CA ARG A 46 1.49 0.81 1.70
C ARG A 46 1.77 0.62 3.19
N HIS A 47 2.93 1.08 3.68
CA HIS A 47 3.26 1.00 5.10
C HIS A 47 2.29 1.78 5.99
N THR A 48 1.96 3.03 5.61
CA THR A 48 1.05 3.86 6.40
C THR A 48 -0.39 3.34 6.36
N THR A 49 -0.81 2.78 5.23
CA THR A 49 -2.13 2.14 5.09
C THR A 49 -2.21 0.89 5.94
N ASN A 50 -1.22 -0.01 5.87
CA ASN A 50 -1.20 -1.23 6.68
C ASN A 50 -1.18 -0.93 8.19
N ALA A 51 -0.42 0.09 8.63
CA ALA A 51 -0.43 0.55 10.02
C ALA A 51 -1.81 1.07 10.46
N SER A 52 -2.46 1.88 9.62
CA SER A 52 -3.81 2.38 9.88
C SER A 52 -4.84 1.26 9.96
N ASN A 53 -4.78 0.30 9.03
CA ASN A 53 -5.65 -0.87 9.00
C ASN A 53 -5.44 -1.77 10.22
N ALA A 54 -4.18 -1.96 10.64
CA ALA A 54 -3.87 -2.70 11.86
C ALA A 54 -4.48 -2.00 13.09
N LYS A 55 -4.32 -0.69 13.22
CA LYS A 55 -4.95 0.07 14.31
C LYS A 55 -6.47 -0.04 14.32
N LEU A 56 -7.12 0.07 13.16
CA LEU A 56 -8.57 -0.10 13.06
C LEU A 56 -8.99 -1.53 13.49
N THR A 57 -8.26 -2.53 13.01
CA THR A 57 -8.50 -3.94 13.34
C THR A 57 -8.34 -4.19 14.83
N TYR A 58 -7.36 -3.56 15.48
CA TYR A 58 -7.18 -3.61 16.93
C TYR A 58 -8.39 -3.03 17.68
N LEU A 59 -8.88 -1.87 17.24
CA LEU A 59 -10.05 -1.24 17.86
C LEU A 59 -11.32 -2.09 17.68
N ALA A 60 -11.50 -2.68 16.49
CA ALA A 60 -12.59 -3.62 16.23
C ALA A 60 -12.48 -4.88 17.11
N ALA A 61 -11.28 -5.45 17.24
CA ALA A 61 -11.03 -6.59 18.11
C ALA A 61 -11.34 -6.28 19.57
N ARG A 62 -10.94 -5.11 20.08
CA ARG A 62 -11.31 -4.69 21.44
C ARG A 62 -12.81 -4.53 21.61
N ALA A 63 -13.49 -3.90 20.66
CA ALA A 63 -14.94 -3.73 20.72
C ALA A 63 -15.65 -5.10 20.78
N LYS A 64 -15.21 -6.06 19.96
CA LYS A 64 -15.77 -7.42 19.94
C LYS A 64 -15.43 -8.22 21.20
N ALA A 65 -14.22 -8.08 21.75
CA ALA A 65 -13.83 -8.71 23.00
C ALA A 65 -14.69 -8.23 24.18
N ILE A 66 -14.98 -6.92 24.25
CA ILE A 66 -15.87 -6.34 25.26
C ILE A 66 -17.30 -6.86 25.07
N GLU A 67 -17.79 -7.00 23.84
CA GLU A 67 -19.11 -7.57 23.55
C GLU A 67 -19.20 -9.03 24.05
N PHE A 68 -18.20 -9.86 23.75
CA PHE A 68 -18.18 -11.25 24.21
C PHE A 68 -18.09 -11.37 25.74
N GLN A 69 -17.32 -10.48 26.39
CA GLN A 69 -17.26 -10.42 27.85
C GLN A 69 -18.60 -9.99 28.45
N ALA A 70 -19.27 -8.98 27.88
CA ALA A 70 -20.58 -8.51 28.32
C ALA A 70 -21.68 -9.56 28.17
N LEU A 71 -21.56 -10.44 27.17
CA LEU A 71 -22.45 -11.59 26.97
C LEU A 71 -22.11 -12.80 27.87
N GLY A 72 -21.04 -12.73 28.68
CA GLY A 72 -20.64 -13.79 29.60
C GLY A 72 -19.98 -15.01 28.94
N ASN A 73 -19.61 -14.91 27.66
CA ASN A 73 -18.94 -15.98 26.91
C ASN A 73 -17.72 -15.41 26.20
N TYR A 74 -16.71 -15.04 26.99
CA TYR A 74 -15.50 -14.46 26.46
C TYR A 74 -14.77 -15.46 25.56
N ARG A 75 -14.43 -15.00 24.35
CA ARG A 75 -13.49 -15.65 23.44
C ARG A 75 -12.66 -14.58 22.74
N VAL A 76 -11.43 -14.92 22.38
CA VAL A 76 -10.62 -14.02 21.56
C VAL A 76 -11.29 -13.86 20.19
N PRO A 77 -11.56 -12.62 19.72
CA PRO A 77 -12.17 -12.40 18.41
C PRO A 77 -11.29 -12.95 17.29
N VAL A 78 -11.90 -13.69 16.37
CA VAL A 78 -11.22 -14.17 15.17
C VAL A 78 -11.54 -13.29 13.98
N GLN A 79 -10.78 -13.41 12.90
CA GLN A 79 -10.95 -12.61 11.68
C GLN A 79 -12.42 -12.52 11.21
N ALA A 80 -13.16 -13.63 11.21
CA ALA A 80 -14.57 -13.66 10.82
C ALA A 80 -15.47 -12.74 11.67
N ASP A 81 -15.17 -12.58 12.96
CA ASP A 81 -15.94 -11.70 13.87
C ASP A 81 -15.66 -10.21 13.62
N LEU A 82 -14.58 -9.89 12.91
CA LEU A 82 -14.12 -8.52 12.68
C LEU A 82 -14.57 -7.96 11.33
N ILE A 83 -14.91 -8.83 10.36
CA ILE A 83 -15.27 -8.42 8.98
C ILE A 83 -16.36 -7.37 8.98
N ASP A 84 -17.41 -7.55 9.79
CA ASP A 84 -18.54 -6.62 9.87
C ASP A 84 -18.14 -5.25 10.47
N LEU A 85 -17.05 -5.19 11.24
CA LEU A 85 -16.58 -3.98 11.90
C LEU A 85 -15.52 -3.23 11.08
N ILE A 86 -14.62 -3.95 10.41
CA ILE A 86 -13.52 -3.37 9.64
C ILE A 86 -13.85 -3.19 8.15
N GLY A 87 -14.87 -3.88 7.64
CA GLY A 87 -15.22 -3.89 6.22
C GLY A 87 -14.46 -4.93 5.40
N ALA A 88 -15.05 -5.33 4.29
CA ALA A 88 -14.49 -6.35 3.41
C ALA A 88 -13.17 -5.90 2.76
N GLU A 89 -12.99 -4.60 2.52
CA GLU A 89 -11.83 -4.01 1.84
C GLU A 89 -10.54 -4.09 2.67
N ILE A 90 -10.71 -4.05 3.99
CA ILE A 90 -9.60 -4.13 4.95
C ILE A 90 -9.24 -5.58 5.23
N ASN A 91 -10.23 -6.48 5.17
CA ASN A 91 -10.05 -7.91 5.31
C ASN A 91 -9.53 -8.60 4.02
N GLN A 92 -9.81 -8.03 2.85
CA GLN A 92 -9.45 -8.62 1.56
C GLN A 92 -7.93 -8.78 1.43
N ASP A 93 -7.51 -10.02 1.13
CA ASP A 93 -6.11 -10.43 0.99
C ASP A 93 -5.25 -10.17 2.25
N ALA A 94 -5.91 -10.02 3.41
CA ALA A 94 -5.27 -9.83 4.69
C ALA A 94 -5.47 -11.05 5.60
N GLU A 95 -4.42 -11.43 6.32
CA GLU A 95 -4.50 -12.38 7.44
C GLU A 95 -4.46 -11.59 8.74
N ILE A 96 -5.44 -11.83 9.61
CA ILE A 96 -5.58 -11.11 10.88
C ILE A 96 -5.47 -12.10 12.04
N ARG A 97 -4.50 -11.85 12.91
CA ARG A 97 -4.33 -12.58 14.16
C ARG A 97 -4.51 -11.63 15.33
N VAL A 98 -5.46 -11.95 16.21
CA VAL A 98 -5.71 -11.21 17.46
C VAL A 98 -5.07 -11.99 18.60
N VAL A 99 -4.33 -11.31 19.47
CA VAL A 99 -3.68 -11.93 20.62
C VAL A 99 -4.12 -11.23 21.90
N ASP A 100 -4.64 -12.04 22.81
CA ASP A 100 -4.86 -11.73 24.21
C ASP A 100 -4.14 -12.84 25.00
N GLU A 101 -3.03 -12.50 25.62
CA GLU A 101 -2.18 -13.42 26.38
C GLU A 101 -2.77 -13.73 27.76
N ASN A 102 -3.55 -12.81 28.32
CA ASN A 102 -4.11 -12.90 29.67
C ASN A 102 -5.53 -13.46 29.69
N THR A 103 -6.16 -13.58 28.52
CA THR A 103 -7.55 -14.02 28.32
C THR A 103 -8.53 -13.18 29.16
N ASP A 104 -8.25 -11.89 29.34
CA ASP A 104 -8.98 -10.98 30.23
C ASP A 104 -9.89 -9.99 29.46
N ALA A 105 -10.08 -10.23 28.16
CA ALA A 105 -10.76 -9.33 27.21
C ALA A 105 -9.99 -8.04 26.90
N THR A 106 -8.73 -7.94 27.34
CA THR A 106 -7.81 -6.89 26.92
C THR A 106 -6.93 -7.44 25.80
N ILE A 107 -7.16 -6.95 24.58
CA ILE A 107 -6.31 -7.31 23.44
C ILE A 107 -4.93 -6.66 23.64
N ASP A 108 -3.89 -7.48 23.80
CA ASP A 108 -2.51 -7.04 23.96
C ASP A 108 -1.97 -6.48 22.64
N TYR A 109 -2.11 -7.26 21.57
CA TYR A 109 -1.70 -6.85 20.23
C TYR A 109 -2.46 -7.60 19.15
N ILE A 110 -2.36 -7.09 17.92
CA ILE A 110 -2.75 -7.81 16.72
C ILE A 110 -1.57 -7.95 15.76
N VAL A 111 -1.68 -8.90 14.84
CA VAL A 111 -0.83 -9.02 13.66
C VAL A 111 -1.72 -8.95 12.43
N TYR A 112 -1.47 -7.95 11.60
CA TYR A 112 -2.15 -7.72 10.31
C TYR A 112 -1.16 -7.99 9.19
N ILE A 113 -1.36 -9.06 8.42
CA ILE A 113 -0.47 -9.46 7.34
C ILE A 113 -1.14 -9.16 6.01
N ARG A 114 -0.52 -8.33 5.17
CA ARG A 114 -1.02 -8.00 3.82
C ARG A 114 0.12 -7.60 2.89
N ASN A 115 0.04 -8.01 1.63
CA ASN A 115 1.01 -7.65 0.59
C ASN A 115 2.47 -8.04 0.95
N GLY A 116 2.67 -9.16 1.64
CA GLY A 116 3.99 -9.60 2.09
C GLY A 116 4.54 -8.82 3.28
N TRP A 117 3.73 -8.02 3.97
CA TRP A 117 4.13 -7.29 5.18
C TRP A 117 3.30 -7.74 6.38
N ALA A 118 3.95 -8.07 7.48
CA ALA A 118 3.32 -8.32 8.77
C ALA A 118 3.42 -7.05 9.62
N THR A 119 2.28 -6.49 9.99
CA THR A 119 2.18 -5.30 10.83
C THR A 119 1.66 -5.69 12.20
N ARG A 120 2.51 -5.67 13.21
CA ARG A 120 2.14 -5.83 14.61
C ARG A 120 1.73 -4.48 15.19
N TYR A 121 0.55 -4.42 15.80
CA TYR A 121 0.06 -3.22 16.45
C TYR A 121 -0.35 -3.50 17.90
N SER A 122 0.13 -2.65 18.82
CA SER A 122 -0.31 -2.54 20.20
C SER A 122 -0.45 -1.06 20.59
N PRO A 123 -1.13 -0.72 21.69
CA PRO A 123 -1.22 0.66 22.14
C PRO A 123 0.17 1.26 22.39
N GLY A 124 0.54 2.27 21.60
CA GLY A 124 1.82 2.97 21.74
C GLY A 124 2.98 2.38 20.94
N GLU A 125 2.81 1.21 20.30
CA GLU A 125 3.85 0.59 19.48
C GLU A 125 3.28 0.03 18.16
N THR A 126 4.01 0.26 17.07
CA THR A 126 3.65 -0.29 15.75
C THR A 126 4.92 -0.76 15.07
N MET A 127 4.97 -2.04 14.71
CA MET A 127 6.10 -2.66 14.05
C MET A 127 5.64 -3.26 12.73
N ALA A 128 6.34 -2.96 11.64
CA ALA A 128 6.10 -3.58 10.34
C ALA A 128 7.35 -4.35 9.92
N ILE A 129 7.17 -5.63 9.60
CA ILE A 129 8.24 -6.54 9.19
C ILE A 129 7.87 -7.13 7.83
N GLU A 130 8.81 -7.17 6.90
CA GLU A 130 8.62 -7.86 5.62
C GLU A 130 8.59 -9.38 5.87
N VAL A 131 7.55 -10.05 5.39
CA VAL A 131 7.44 -11.49 5.44
C VAL A 131 8.30 -12.06 4.33
N LYS A 132 9.48 -12.57 4.69
CA LYS A 132 10.28 -13.35 3.75
C LYS A 132 9.56 -14.66 3.47
N ASN A 133 9.05 -14.83 2.26
CA ASN A 133 8.66 -16.14 1.76
C ASN A 133 9.96 -16.93 1.52
N GLU A 134 10.21 -17.95 2.33
CA GLU A 134 11.21 -18.99 2.04
C GLU A 134 10.77 -19.89 0.88
#